data_AF-A0A241VRE5-F1
#
_entry.id   AF-A0A241VRE5-F1
#
_cell.length_a   1.000
_cell.length_b   1.000
_cell.length_c   1.000
_cell.angle_alpha   90.00
_cell.angle_beta   90.00
_cell.angle_gamma   90.00
#
_symmetry.space_group_name_H-M   'P 1'
#
loop_
_entity.id
_entity.type
_entity.pdbx_description
1 polymer ?
#
loop_
_entity_poly.entity_id
_entity_poly.type
_entity_poly.pdbx_seq_one_letter_code
_entity_poly.pdbx_strand_id
1 'polypeptide(L)'
;MQKLLIAAALFALMLWIWSEYFRAIPNLQQTGVLKNFQVTPSTAFSGQYLVLDKRYYSASGRTLHPASPTVVGGFQDLAYVSNIDLLLSSGSADIQSLEDQLDWSQQNRCFSVKEKKVPSTQFEQLKAELQNVSVIAQSEAVANRIRRLKSGDRVEIQGEWVDVHSIKTGKSYNTFNVLNKKPCHILKINSITRIK
;
A
#
# COMPACT_ATOMS: atom_id res chain seq x y z
N MET A 1 -7.66 41.68 7.81
CA MET A 1 -7.23 40.33 8.28
C MET A 1 -8.07 39.18 7.72
N GLN A 2 -9.41 39.21 7.79
CA GLN A 2 -10.25 38.09 7.28
C GLN A 2 -9.99 37.67 5.82
N LYS A 3 -9.83 38.62 4.89
CA LYS A 3 -9.57 38.31 3.48
C LYS A 3 -8.25 37.54 3.26
N LEU A 4 -7.22 37.83 4.05
CA LEU A 4 -5.92 37.13 4.00
C LEU A 4 -6.03 35.71 4.57
N LEU A 5 -6.81 35.52 5.64
CA LEU A 5 -7.06 34.20 6.22
C LEU A 5 -7.85 33.30 5.27
N ILE A 6 -8.86 33.85 4.57
CA ILE A 6 -9.63 33.11 3.55
C ILE A 6 -8.72 32.70 2.38
N ALA A 7 -7.88 33.62 1.88
CA ALA A 7 -6.94 33.31 0.80
C ALA A 7 -5.92 32.23 1.22
N ALA A 8 -5.38 32.31 2.44
CA ALA A 8 -4.47 31.30 2.97
C ALA A 8 -5.15 29.92 3.10
N ALA A 9 -6.41 29.88 3.57
CA ALA A 9 -7.18 28.64 3.67
C ALA A 9 -7.45 28.01 2.29
N LEU A 10 -7.83 28.82 1.29
CA LEU A 10 -8.04 28.34 -0.09
C LEU A 10 -6.74 27.84 -0.72
N PHE A 11 -5.63 28.53 -0.49
CA PHE A 11 -4.32 28.10 -1.00
C PHE A 11 -3.88 26.79 -0.33
N ALA A 12 -4.03 26.65 0.98
CA ALA A 12 -3.77 25.40 1.69
C ALA A 12 -4.66 24.26 1.18
N LEU A 13 -5.93 24.53 0.87
CA LEU A 13 -6.85 23.55 0.30
C LEU A 13 -6.44 23.13 -1.12
N MET A 14 -6.01 24.07 -1.97
CA MET A 14 -5.46 23.75 -3.29
C MET A 14 -4.18 22.92 -3.18
N LEU A 15 -3.26 23.28 -2.28
CA LEU A 15 -2.04 22.51 -2.04
C LEU A 15 -2.35 21.10 -1.53
N TRP A 16 -3.34 20.97 -0.64
CA TRP A 16 -3.79 19.68 -0.13
C TRP A 16 -4.37 18.80 -1.25
N ILE A 17 -5.31 19.35 -2.03
CA ILE A 17 -5.89 18.67 -3.21
C ILE A 17 -4.78 18.27 -4.18
N TRP A 18 -3.83 19.16 -4.45
CA TRP A 18 -2.70 18.89 -5.33
C TRP A 18 -1.83 17.75 -4.79
N SER A 19 -1.50 17.77 -3.50
CA SER A 19 -0.66 16.74 -2.87
C SER A 19 -1.30 15.36 -2.85
N GLU A 20 -2.62 15.27 -2.69
CA GLU A 20 -3.38 14.02 -2.72
C GLU A 20 -3.61 13.52 -4.16
N TYR A 21 -3.88 14.43 -5.10
CA TYR A 21 -4.21 14.08 -6.48
C TYR A 21 -2.98 13.73 -7.33
N PHE A 22 -1.86 14.42 -7.13
CA PHE A 22 -0.63 14.24 -7.93
C PHE A 22 0.38 13.28 -7.30
N ARG A 23 0.03 12.57 -6.22
CA ARG A 23 0.89 11.51 -5.68
C ARG A 23 0.88 10.31 -6.63
N ALA A 24 1.86 10.30 -7.54
CA ALA A 24 2.04 9.22 -8.51
C ALA A 24 2.29 7.89 -7.78
N ILE A 25 1.55 6.85 -8.19
CA ILE A 25 1.80 5.48 -7.73
C ILE A 25 2.66 4.81 -8.80
N PRO A 26 3.82 4.24 -8.43
CA PRO A 26 4.66 3.54 -9.37
C PRO A 26 3.94 2.33 -9.95
N ASN A 27 4.28 1.99 -11.18
CA ASN A 27 3.74 0.81 -11.84
C ASN A 27 4.79 0.17 -12.75
N LEU A 28 4.58 -1.10 -13.07
CA LEU A 28 5.55 -1.89 -13.84
C LEU A 28 5.63 -1.53 -15.32
N GLN A 29 4.79 -0.62 -15.85
CA GLN A 29 4.96 -0.10 -17.21
C GLN A 29 5.93 1.08 -17.27
N GLN A 30 6.33 1.64 -16.13
CA GLN A 30 7.25 2.77 -16.09
C GLN A 30 8.68 2.32 -16.37
N THR A 31 9.33 2.97 -17.34
CA THR A 31 10.70 2.65 -17.75
C THR A 31 11.70 2.75 -16.60
N GLY A 32 11.53 3.72 -15.68
CA GLY A 32 12.41 3.86 -14.52
C GLY A 32 12.27 2.70 -13.52
N VAL A 33 11.08 2.10 -13.39
CA VAL A 33 10.86 0.95 -12.52
C VAL A 33 11.49 -0.30 -13.13
N LEU A 34 11.20 -0.58 -14.39
CA LEU A 34 11.72 -1.76 -15.10
C LEU A 34 13.25 -1.80 -15.22
N LYS A 35 13.91 -0.64 -15.26
CA LYS A 35 15.38 -0.55 -15.32
C LYS A 35 16.06 -0.83 -13.98
N ASN A 36 15.36 -0.67 -12.86
CA ASN A 36 15.96 -0.74 -11.52
C ASN A 36 15.50 -1.97 -10.72
N PHE A 37 14.33 -2.52 -11.03
CA PHE A 37 13.72 -3.61 -10.27
C PHE A 37 13.36 -4.81 -11.15
N GLN A 38 13.75 -6.00 -10.69
CA GLN A 38 13.28 -7.27 -11.21
C GLN A 38 12.18 -7.78 -10.29
N VAL A 39 11.00 -8.04 -10.84
CA VAL A 39 9.83 -8.55 -10.11
C VAL A 39 9.54 -9.95 -10.63
N THR A 40 9.75 -10.95 -9.79
CA THR A 40 9.58 -12.36 -10.13
C THR A 40 8.29 -12.88 -9.49
N PRO A 41 7.28 -13.29 -10.29
CA PRO A 41 6.08 -13.92 -9.77
C PRO A 41 6.38 -15.26 -9.10
N SER A 42 5.68 -15.53 -8.01
CA SER A 42 5.74 -16.77 -7.24
C SER A 42 4.43 -17.55 -7.33
N THR A 43 3.41 -17.10 -6.60
CA THR A 43 2.14 -17.81 -6.44
C THR A 43 0.98 -16.87 -6.75
N ALA A 44 -0.05 -17.39 -7.41
CA ALA A 44 -1.25 -16.62 -7.70
C ALA A 44 -1.95 -16.16 -6.42
N PHE A 45 -2.51 -14.96 -6.46
CA PHE A 45 -3.31 -14.37 -5.40
C PHE A 45 -4.61 -13.85 -6.02
N SER A 46 -5.74 -14.41 -5.63
CA SER A 46 -7.03 -13.99 -6.17
C SER A 46 -8.12 -14.18 -5.12
N GLY A 47 -9.05 -13.24 -5.06
CA GLY A 47 -10.18 -13.33 -4.15
C GLY A 47 -10.89 -12.00 -3.95
N GLN A 48 -11.91 -12.04 -3.09
CA GLN A 48 -12.62 -10.88 -2.61
C GLN A 48 -12.12 -10.50 -1.22
N TYR A 49 -11.88 -9.21 -1.02
CA TYR A 49 -11.30 -8.69 0.20
C TYR A 49 -12.00 -7.41 0.63
N LEU A 50 -12.14 -7.23 1.93
CA LEU A 50 -12.46 -5.95 2.54
C LEU A 50 -11.15 -5.18 2.79
N VAL A 51 -11.06 -3.93 2.33
CA VAL A 51 -9.94 -3.04 2.63
C VAL A 51 -10.14 -2.46 4.02
N LEU A 52 -9.31 -2.84 5.00
CA LEU A 52 -9.36 -2.29 6.35
C LEU A 52 -8.62 -0.97 6.44
N ASP A 53 -7.42 -0.90 5.87
CA ASP A 53 -6.61 0.32 5.85
C ASP A 53 -5.72 0.37 4.60
N LYS A 54 -5.44 1.59 4.14
CA LYS A 54 -4.51 1.90 3.07
C LYS A 54 -3.58 3.01 3.54
N ARG A 55 -2.28 2.74 3.50
CA ARG A 55 -1.27 3.72 3.90
C ARG A 55 -0.25 3.92 2.79
N TYR A 56 0.20 5.17 2.67
CA TYR A 56 1.29 5.52 1.76
C TYR A 56 2.61 5.38 2.49
N TYR A 57 3.53 4.64 1.90
CA TYR A 57 4.91 4.59 2.34
C TYR A 57 5.76 5.51 1.47
N SER A 58 6.55 6.37 2.11
CA SER A 58 7.63 7.13 1.48
C SER A 58 8.97 6.69 2.05
N ALA A 59 9.99 6.64 1.21
CA ALA A 59 11.36 6.39 1.67
C ALA A 59 11.75 7.40 2.76
N SER A 60 12.44 6.93 3.80
CA SER A 60 12.87 7.74 4.95
C SER A 60 14.04 8.70 4.64
N GLY A 61 14.56 8.69 3.41
CA GLY A 61 15.67 9.52 2.98
C GLY A 61 15.25 10.97 2.69
N ARG A 62 16.03 11.93 3.20
CA ARG A 62 16.06 13.33 2.72
C ARG A 62 16.61 13.40 1.29
N THR A 63 15.94 12.81 0.32
CA THR A 63 16.22 13.10 -1.10
C THR A 63 15.31 14.25 -1.51
N LEU A 64 15.91 15.42 -1.73
CA LEU A 64 15.25 16.68 -2.15
C LEU A 64 14.49 16.59 -3.49
N HIS A 65 14.50 15.44 -4.17
CA HIS A 65 13.75 15.19 -5.39
C HIS A 65 13.05 13.81 -5.37
N PRO A 66 11.95 13.64 -4.62
CA PRO A 66 11.09 12.47 -4.75
C PRO A 66 10.09 12.72 -5.89
N ALA A 67 10.58 13.11 -7.07
CA ALA A 67 9.72 13.55 -8.15
C ALA A 67 9.82 12.56 -9.31
N SER A 68 8.91 11.59 -9.26
CA SER A 68 8.50 10.73 -10.37
C SER A 68 9.48 9.59 -10.75
N PRO A 69 8.98 8.34 -10.83
CA PRO A 69 9.69 7.21 -11.45
C PRO A 69 10.07 7.43 -12.93
N THR A 70 9.78 8.59 -13.51
CA THR A 70 10.18 8.99 -14.86
C THR A 70 11.63 9.48 -14.97
N VAL A 71 12.29 9.81 -13.86
CA VAL A 71 13.72 10.22 -13.87
C VAL A 71 14.60 8.99 -13.61
N VAL A 72 15.46 8.65 -14.57
CA VAL A 72 16.14 7.35 -14.61
C VAL A 72 17.40 7.31 -13.74
N GLY A 73 17.59 6.25 -12.94
CA GLY A 73 18.92 5.72 -12.60
C GLY A 73 19.45 5.86 -11.17
N GLY A 74 18.71 6.51 -10.26
CA GLY A 74 19.17 6.72 -8.87
C GLY A 74 18.37 6.01 -7.77
N PHE A 75 17.26 5.37 -8.11
CA PHE A 75 16.28 4.90 -7.13
C PHE A 75 16.54 3.45 -6.71
N GLN A 76 16.83 3.22 -5.43
CA GLN A 76 17.09 1.89 -4.85
C GLN A 76 16.25 1.61 -3.59
N ASP A 77 15.12 2.27 -3.43
CA ASP A 77 14.17 2.00 -2.35
C ASP A 77 12.93 1.28 -2.90
N LEU A 78 12.37 0.34 -2.14
CA LEU A 78 11.14 -0.35 -2.51
C LEU A 78 9.98 0.63 -2.72
N ALA A 79 9.98 1.80 -2.07
CA ALA A 79 9.02 2.88 -2.30
C ALA A 79 8.87 3.29 -3.78
N TYR A 80 9.89 3.07 -4.62
CA TYR A 80 9.85 3.43 -6.04
C TYR A 80 9.16 2.39 -6.93
N VAL A 81 8.79 1.23 -6.40
CA VAL A 81 7.98 0.20 -7.09
C VAL A 81 6.72 -0.17 -6.30
N SER A 82 6.75 0.01 -4.97
CA SER A 82 5.65 -0.25 -4.04
C SER A 82 5.62 0.83 -2.95
N ASN A 83 4.76 1.84 -3.12
CA ASN A 83 4.57 2.96 -2.18
C ASN A 83 3.25 2.91 -1.42
N ILE A 84 2.47 1.84 -1.56
CA ILE A 84 1.21 1.65 -0.85
C ILE A 84 1.26 0.31 -0.13
N ASP A 85 0.79 0.33 1.11
CA ASP A 85 0.52 -0.85 1.91
C ASP A 85 -0.99 -0.96 2.16
N LEU A 86 -1.52 -2.16 2.06
CA LEU A 86 -2.93 -2.48 2.34
C LEU A 86 -3.02 -3.48 3.49
N LEU A 87 -3.99 -3.26 4.36
CA LEU A 87 -4.52 -4.28 5.25
C LEU A 87 -5.85 -4.76 4.67
N LEU A 88 -5.91 -6.04 4.34
CA LEU A 88 -7.06 -6.68 3.72
C LEU A 88 -7.63 -7.74 4.67
N SER A 89 -8.94 -7.97 4.61
CA SER A 89 -9.60 -9.11 5.25
C SER A 89 -10.33 -9.94 4.20
N SER A 90 -10.15 -11.26 4.22
CA SER A 90 -10.95 -12.20 3.41
C SER A 90 -12.24 -12.64 4.12
N GLY A 91 -12.46 -12.19 5.36
CA GLY A 91 -13.61 -12.55 6.17
C GLY A 91 -14.92 -11.91 5.69
N SER A 92 -16.03 -12.40 6.24
CA SER A 92 -17.36 -11.85 5.96
C SER A 92 -17.70 -10.62 6.79
N ALA A 93 -17.01 -10.40 7.92
CA ALA A 93 -17.24 -9.28 8.83
C ALA A 93 -17.10 -7.93 8.12
N ASP A 94 -17.92 -6.96 8.53
CA ASP A 94 -17.79 -5.57 8.10
C ASP A 94 -16.68 -4.83 8.87
N ILE A 95 -16.32 -3.64 8.39
CA ILE A 95 -15.23 -2.86 8.97
C ILE A 95 -15.52 -2.41 10.40
N GLN A 96 -16.77 -2.04 10.72
CA GLN A 96 -17.13 -1.55 12.05
C GLN A 96 -16.98 -2.66 13.09
N SER A 97 -17.47 -3.86 12.76
CA SER A 97 -17.30 -5.05 13.56
C SER A 97 -15.82 -5.38 13.80
N LEU A 98 -14.97 -5.20 12.78
CA LEU A 98 -13.53 -5.44 12.92
C LEU A 98 -12.83 -4.36 13.76
N GLU A 99 -13.20 -3.09 13.66
CA GLU A 99 -12.67 -1.98 14.49
C GLU A 99 -13.06 -2.10 15.98
N ASP A 100 -14.19 -2.74 16.27
CA ASP A 100 -14.62 -3.02 17.63
C ASP A 100 -13.82 -4.17 18.28
N GLN A 101 -13.37 -5.12 17.45
CA GLN A 101 -12.70 -6.34 17.89
C GLN A 101 -11.17 -6.23 17.87
N LEU A 102 -10.64 -5.48 16.90
CA LEU A 102 -9.22 -5.37 16.60
C LEU A 102 -8.75 -3.92 16.66
N ASP A 103 -7.48 -3.74 16.99
CA ASP A 103 -6.77 -2.48 16.82
C ASP A 103 -5.61 -2.69 15.85
N TRP A 104 -5.42 -1.78 14.90
CA TRP A 104 -4.31 -1.84 13.96
C TRP A 104 -3.58 -0.51 13.77
N SER A 105 -2.27 -0.61 13.60
CA SER A 105 -1.39 0.53 13.40
C SER A 105 -0.25 0.15 12.45
N GLN A 106 0.37 1.13 11.82
CA GLN A 106 1.54 0.91 10.96
C GLN A 106 2.74 1.71 11.46
N GLN A 107 3.90 1.05 11.56
CA GLN A 107 5.19 1.71 11.75
C GLN A 107 6.10 1.36 10.57
N ASN A 108 6.45 2.36 9.76
CA ASN A 108 7.11 2.21 8.46
C ASN A 108 6.27 1.40 7.45
N ARG A 109 6.54 0.10 7.33
CA ARG A 109 5.87 -0.84 6.41
C ARG A 109 5.14 -1.88 7.24
N CYS A 110 4.11 -2.46 6.65
CA CYS A 110 3.28 -3.51 7.23
C CYS A 110 2.47 -3.06 8.47
N PHE A 111 1.22 -3.50 8.55
CA PHE A 111 0.38 -3.29 9.72
C PHE A 111 0.73 -4.22 10.90
N SER A 112 0.57 -3.72 12.11
CA SER A 112 0.49 -4.46 13.37
C SER A 112 -0.96 -4.54 13.76
N VAL A 113 -1.43 -5.73 14.16
CA VAL A 113 -2.81 -5.95 14.63
C VAL A 113 -2.76 -6.51 16.04
N LYS A 114 -3.64 -6.01 16.91
CA LYS A 114 -3.80 -6.42 18.32
C LYS A 114 -5.26 -6.68 18.62
N GLU A 115 -5.53 -7.56 19.59
CA GLU A 115 -6.86 -7.77 20.13
C GLU A 115 -7.31 -6.57 20.97
N LYS A 116 -8.62 -6.28 20.97
CA LYS A 116 -9.21 -5.20 21.77
C LYS A 116 -10.25 -5.72 22.76
N LYS A 117 -11.31 -6.37 22.25
CA LYS A 117 -12.45 -6.87 23.04
C LYS A 117 -12.85 -8.30 22.67
N VAL A 118 -11.90 -9.11 22.22
CA VAL A 118 -12.15 -10.50 21.81
C VAL A 118 -11.25 -11.46 22.58
N PRO A 119 -11.72 -12.70 22.87
CA PRO A 119 -10.86 -13.75 23.38
C PRO A 119 -9.74 -14.08 22.39
N SER A 120 -8.59 -14.53 22.89
CA SER A 120 -7.41 -14.79 22.05
C SER A 120 -7.64 -15.87 20.98
N THR A 121 -8.56 -16.81 21.20
CA THR A 121 -8.93 -17.82 20.19
C THR A 121 -9.64 -17.19 18.99
N GLN A 122 -10.57 -16.28 19.24
CA GLN A 122 -11.26 -15.52 18.20
C GLN A 122 -10.30 -14.52 17.53
N PHE A 123 -9.39 -13.91 18.28
CA PHE A 123 -8.37 -13.04 17.72
C PHE A 123 -7.49 -13.77 16.70
N GLU A 124 -6.99 -14.97 17.02
CA GLU A 124 -6.15 -15.72 16.07
C GLU A 124 -6.93 -16.19 14.83
N GLN A 125 -8.24 -16.47 14.96
CA GLN A 125 -9.10 -16.74 13.82
C GLN A 125 -9.23 -15.52 12.90
N LEU A 126 -9.62 -14.36 13.45
CA LEU A 126 -9.76 -13.12 12.68
C LEU A 126 -8.44 -12.73 12.00
N LYS A 127 -7.33 -12.87 12.73
CA LYS A 127 -5.98 -12.56 12.24
C LYS A 127 -5.54 -13.47 11.10
N ALA A 128 -5.98 -14.73 11.06
CA ALA A 128 -5.70 -15.65 9.95
C ALA A 128 -6.42 -15.22 8.65
N GLU A 129 -7.51 -14.47 8.75
CA GLU A 129 -8.23 -13.89 7.61
C GLU A 129 -7.61 -12.57 7.11
N LEU A 130 -6.64 -12.01 7.85
CA LEU A 130 -5.99 -10.76 7.49
C LEU A 130 -4.80 -10.98 6.55
N GLN A 131 -4.71 -10.16 5.51
CA GLN A 131 -3.59 -10.09 4.60
C GLN A 131 -2.93 -8.72 4.69
N ASN A 132 -1.65 -8.71 4.99
CA ASN A 132 -0.83 -7.52 5.11
C ASN A 132 0.10 -7.46 3.91
N VAL A 133 -0.15 -6.51 3.01
CA VAL A 133 0.48 -6.53 1.68
C VAL A 133 1.05 -5.17 1.31
N SER A 134 2.27 -5.19 0.80
CA SER A 134 2.85 -4.08 0.05
C SER A 134 2.51 -4.26 -1.43
N VAL A 135 1.85 -3.29 -2.06
CA VAL A 135 1.31 -3.49 -3.41
C VAL A 135 2.20 -2.91 -4.51
N ILE A 136 2.28 -3.63 -5.62
CA ILE A 136 2.88 -3.19 -6.89
C ILE A 136 1.77 -3.20 -7.93
N ALA A 137 1.59 -2.11 -8.66
CA ALA A 137 0.63 -2.05 -9.75
C ALA A 137 1.23 -2.58 -11.06
N GLN A 138 0.55 -3.50 -11.74
CA GLN A 138 0.96 -3.98 -13.05
C GLN A 138 0.93 -2.88 -14.13
N SER A 139 -0.01 -1.93 -14.02
CA SER A 139 -0.22 -0.87 -15.01
C SER A 139 -0.63 0.45 -14.36
N GLU A 140 -0.59 1.54 -15.12
CA GLU A 140 -1.08 2.85 -14.65
C GLU A 140 -2.57 2.80 -14.28
N ALA A 141 -3.39 2.07 -15.06
CA ALA A 141 -4.80 1.90 -14.77
C ALA A 141 -5.03 1.22 -13.41
N VAL A 142 -4.27 0.16 -13.11
CA VAL A 142 -4.32 -0.51 -11.80
C VAL A 142 -3.84 0.41 -10.70
N ALA A 143 -2.74 1.14 -10.92
CA ALA A 143 -2.21 2.11 -9.96
C ALA A 143 -3.25 3.18 -9.60
N ASN A 144 -3.95 3.71 -10.61
CA ASN A 144 -5.05 4.67 -10.45
C ASN A 144 -6.20 4.08 -9.61
N ARG A 145 -6.55 2.80 -9.79
CA ARG A 145 -7.59 2.13 -8.98
C ARG A 145 -7.15 1.93 -7.53
N ILE A 146 -5.93 1.43 -7.31
CA ILE A 146 -5.35 1.26 -5.97
C ILE A 146 -5.33 2.61 -5.22
N ARG A 147 -4.99 3.71 -5.90
CA ARG A 147 -5.03 5.06 -5.30
C ARG A 147 -6.37 5.40 -4.67
N ARG A 148 -7.46 5.03 -5.35
CA ARG A 148 -8.82 5.44 -5.01
C ARG A 148 -9.48 4.55 -3.97
N LEU A 149 -8.81 3.47 -3.56
CA LEU A 149 -9.27 2.62 -2.47
C LEU A 149 -9.38 3.41 -1.17
N LYS A 150 -10.41 3.07 -0.41
CA LYS A 150 -10.70 3.57 0.93
C LYS A 150 -10.94 2.40 1.86
N SER A 151 -10.71 2.63 3.15
CA SER A 151 -11.18 1.72 4.20
C SER A 151 -12.68 1.48 4.06
N GLY A 152 -13.10 0.23 4.22
CA GLY A 152 -14.48 -0.23 4.06
C GLY A 152 -14.83 -0.67 2.63
N ASP A 153 -14.00 -0.39 1.63
CA ASP A 153 -14.24 -0.88 0.28
C ASP A 153 -14.13 -2.40 0.22
N ARG A 154 -15.13 -3.07 -0.37
CA ARG A 154 -14.97 -4.44 -0.84
C ARG A 154 -14.39 -4.45 -2.25
N VAL A 155 -13.40 -5.28 -2.49
CA VAL A 155 -12.69 -5.36 -3.76
C VAL A 155 -12.47 -6.81 -4.17
N GLU A 156 -12.57 -7.07 -5.46
CA GLU A 156 -12.02 -8.28 -6.08
C GLU A 156 -10.61 -7.95 -6.58
N ILE A 157 -9.63 -8.76 -6.17
CA ILE A 157 -8.22 -8.61 -6.53
C ILE A 157 -7.78 -9.85 -7.30
N GLN A 158 -7.08 -9.62 -8.41
CA GLN A 158 -6.30 -10.65 -9.11
C GLN A 158 -4.85 -10.17 -9.18
N GLY A 159 -3.94 -11.03 -8.75
CA GLY A 159 -2.52 -10.69 -8.63
C GLY A 159 -1.68 -11.90 -8.36
N GLU A 160 -0.42 -11.64 -8.03
CA GLU A 160 0.61 -12.65 -7.77
C GLU A 160 1.49 -12.16 -6.63
N TRP A 161 1.82 -13.05 -5.70
CA TRP A 161 2.93 -12.81 -4.79
C TRP A 161 4.22 -12.70 -5.61
N VAL A 162 5.08 -11.76 -5.25
CA VAL A 162 6.29 -11.48 -6.00
C VAL A 162 7.50 -11.30 -5.09
N ASP A 163 8.64 -11.75 -5.59
CA ASP A 163 9.94 -11.38 -5.06
C ASP A 163 10.50 -10.20 -5.86
N VAL A 164 11.04 -9.21 -5.15
CA VAL A 164 11.55 -7.99 -5.77
C VAL A 164 13.04 -7.87 -5.52
N HIS A 165 13.81 -7.72 -6.58
CA HIS A 165 15.26 -7.55 -6.52
C HIS A 165 15.68 -6.25 -7.20
N SER A 166 16.70 -5.58 -6.66
CA SER A 166 17.37 -4.51 -7.41
C SER A 166 18.21 -5.13 -8.52
N ILE A 167 18.03 -4.69 -9.75
CA ILE A 167 18.82 -5.15 -10.90
C ILE A 167 20.29 -4.76 -10.73
N LYS A 168 20.55 -3.54 -10.22
CA LYS A 168 21.92 -3.00 -10.09
C LYS A 168 22.71 -3.68 -8.98
N THR A 169 22.09 -3.93 -7.83
CA THR A 169 22.80 -4.42 -6.64
C THR A 169 22.53 -5.88 -6.33
N GLY A 170 21.57 -6.52 -7.00
CA GLY A 170 21.10 -7.87 -6.67
C GLY A 170 20.36 -7.97 -5.32
N LYS A 171 20.21 -6.86 -4.59
CA LYS A 171 19.59 -6.84 -3.27
C LYS A 171 18.12 -7.25 -3.37
N SER A 172 17.74 -8.26 -2.59
CA SER A 172 16.34 -8.64 -2.39
C SER A 172 15.65 -7.65 -1.45
N TYR A 173 14.43 -7.24 -1.79
CA TYR A 173 13.58 -6.42 -0.95
C TYR A 173 12.59 -7.30 -0.21
N ASN A 174 12.76 -7.34 1.12
CA ASN A 174 11.84 -7.96 2.02
C ASN A 174 11.13 -6.88 2.84
N THR A 175 9.82 -6.95 2.92
CA THR A 175 9.03 -6.07 3.78
C THR A 175 8.76 -6.76 5.10
N PHE A 176 9.16 -6.13 6.19
CA PHE A 176 8.93 -6.64 7.54
C PHE A 176 8.25 -5.59 8.39
N ASN A 177 7.37 -6.03 9.27
CA ASN A 177 6.89 -5.22 10.35
C ASN A 177 8.02 -5.03 11.37
N VAL A 178 8.40 -3.79 11.65
CA VAL A 178 9.54 -3.46 12.51
C VAL A 178 9.33 -3.92 13.96
N LEU A 179 8.09 -3.95 14.44
CA LEU A 179 7.77 -4.28 15.84
C LEU A 179 7.87 -5.77 16.14
N ASN A 180 7.46 -6.63 15.20
CA ASN A 180 7.36 -8.07 15.43
C ASN A 180 8.19 -8.91 14.44
N LYS A 181 8.94 -8.26 13.54
CA LYS A 181 9.77 -8.87 12.49
C LYS A 181 9.04 -9.87 11.58
N LYS A 182 7.70 -9.82 11.53
CA LYS A 182 6.94 -10.68 10.61
C LYS A 182 7.03 -10.13 9.19
N PRO A 183 7.27 -10.97 8.18
CA PRO A 183 7.24 -10.54 6.79
C PRO A 183 5.82 -10.10 6.45
N CYS A 184 5.67 -8.94 5.82
CA CYS A 184 4.52 -8.72 4.95
C CYS A 184 4.96 -9.04 3.53
N HIS A 185 4.04 -9.57 2.73
CA HIS A 185 4.37 -10.01 1.37
C HIS A 185 4.16 -8.88 0.38
N ILE A 186 4.91 -8.93 -0.71
CA ILE A 186 4.74 -7.98 -1.81
C ILE A 186 3.78 -8.60 -2.82
N LEU A 187 2.68 -7.90 -3.08
CA LEU A 187 1.62 -8.33 -3.99
C LEU A 187 1.65 -7.50 -5.26
N LYS A 188 1.91 -8.13 -6.39
CA LYS A 188 1.71 -7.50 -7.70
C LYS A 188 0.25 -7.67 -8.09
N ILE A 189 -0.46 -6.55 -8.19
CA ILE A 189 -1.87 -6.52 -8.57
C ILE A 189 -1.96 -6.38 -10.10
N ASN A 190 -2.56 -7.39 -10.74
CA ASN A 190 -2.82 -7.43 -12.17
C ASN A 190 -4.17 -6.77 -12.49
N SER A 191 -5.17 -6.98 -11.63
CA SER A 191 -6.49 -6.36 -11.72
C SER A 191 -7.05 -6.12 -10.32
N ILE A 192 -7.82 -5.05 -10.18
CA ILE A 192 -8.58 -4.75 -8.97
C ILE A 192 -9.88 -4.03 -9.34
N THR A 193 -10.98 -4.48 -8.76
CA THR A 193 -12.31 -3.92 -9.02
C THR A 193 -13.06 -3.79 -7.70
N ARG A 194 -13.64 -2.62 -7.45
CA ARG A 194 -14.52 -2.43 -6.28
C ARG A 194 -15.84 -3.16 -6.54
N ILE A 195 -16.24 -4.01 -5.61
CA ILE A 195 -17.54 -4.69 -5.61
C ILE A 195 -18.49 -3.93 -4.68
N LYS A 196 -19.78 -3.90 -5.04
CA LYS A 196 -20.82 -3.21 -4.26
C LYS A 196 -21.33 -4.12 -3.15
#